data_AF-A0A8T3Y8G1-F1
#
_entry.id   AF-A0A8T3Y8G1-F1
#
_cell.length_a   1.000
_cell.length_b   1.000
_cell.length_c   1.000
_cell.angle_alpha   90.00
_cell.angle_beta   90.00
_cell.angle_gamma   90.00
#
_symmetry.space_group_name_H-M   'P 1'
#
loop_
_entity.id
_entity.type
_entity.pdbx_description
1 polymer ?
#
loop_
_entity_poly.entity_id
_entity_poly.type
_entity_poly.pdbx_seq_one_letter_code
_entity_poly.pdbx_strand_id
1 'polypeptide(L)'
;SITRFAIWPNVYQTVQELRPLPLFEVVNSVGGTFLVGISIITLGWITFQNQPLPRKIILGILLLWTIGMMYASTKGVRFLLLLVPPLSLGYGLCAGMALSRIRQRTTGPIAVRVWQTLAVISAFAVILVSQQVQGAYSVVRGDEPFYHAAWDNILNTIQQSSLPDAIITSWWDYGHLFTYGARRPVTADGGSQHRSATYWTARFFTTSNETEAMNILRMLDCGSNHAYDVLENTTRNSLTAYRILEQLLPANTHDATVILQKEGIDPAAVLPLIKCTPPQAFVIVSGDMIFKSGAWGPFGMWNVTRALTTQLASGKPPPQAVADLVQHLNWTTKEAEEEYERIAQTDNIKEYISPLISYDETIGNCINDSEGLLCANGVRFNLANRTGKLIAANKPIPVVAPLPDGTLSVTGATGAETAYALLIPIGDRYESILASKPLATSMFAKLYFYRGLGLKHFKLLTWKPTLSQGAIFAYRVDWTGNQTTLIDNAFPEFGASRRIQGKAGQ
;
A
#
# COMPACT_ATOMS: atom_id res chain seq x y z
N SER A 1 27.49 19.60 -12.85
CA SER A 1 26.57 19.34 -11.73
C SER A 1 26.00 17.94 -11.94
N ILE A 2 26.32 16.97 -11.08
CA ILE A 2 25.89 15.58 -11.24
C ILE A 2 24.44 15.49 -10.74
N THR A 3 23.49 15.34 -11.64
CA THR A 3 22.06 15.18 -11.32
C THR A 3 21.81 13.74 -10.86
N ARG A 4 21.67 13.55 -9.54
CA ARG A 4 21.00 12.35 -9.01
C ARG A 4 19.50 12.52 -9.27
N PHE A 5 18.93 11.63 -10.07
CA PHE A 5 17.51 11.68 -10.39
C PHE A 5 16.73 10.81 -9.39
N ALA A 6 15.57 11.29 -8.95
CA ALA A 6 14.66 10.51 -8.13
C ALA A 6 13.95 9.49 -9.04
N ILE A 7 14.58 8.33 -9.24
CA ILE A 7 14.09 7.31 -10.16
C ILE A 7 13.07 6.34 -9.54
N TRP A 8 13.01 6.29 -8.21
CA TRP A 8 12.14 5.41 -7.45
C TRP A 8 10.75 6.02 -7.25
N PRO A 9 9.69 5.21 -7.20
CA PRO A 9 8.36 5.69 -6.89
C PRO A 9 8.31 6.29 -5.47
N ASN A 10 7.61 7.41 -5.32
CA ASN A 10 7.51 8.13 -4.06
C ASN A 10 6.45 7.50 -3.13
N VAL A 11 6.89 6.74 -2.12
CA VAL A 11 6.03 6.06 -1.13
C VAL A 11 5.11 7.04 -0.39
N TYR A 12 5.50 8.30 -0.20
CA TYR A 12 4.67 9.30 0.49
C TYR A 12 3.32 9.54 -0.20
N GLN A 13 3.19 9.25 -1.49
CA GLN A 13 1.91 9.33 -2.20
C GLN A 13 0.88 8.28 -1.74
N THR A 14 1.35 7.21 -1.09
CA THR A 14 0.49 6.12 -0.58
C THR A 14 0.14 6.28 0.90
N VAL A 15 0.77 7.22 1.60
CA VAL A 15 0.56 7.45 3.03
C VAL A 15 -0.76 8.18 3.25
N GLN A 16 -1.73 7.51 3.87
CA GLN A 16 -3.07 8.06 4.11
C GLN A 16 -3.05 9.38 4.90
N GLU A 17 -2.12 9.53 5.84
CA GLU A 17 -1.95 10.75 6.66
C GLU A 17 -1.51 11.99 5.86
N LEU A 18 -0.94 11.79 4.67
CA LEU A 18 -0.50 12.87 3.76
C LEU A 18 -1.52 13.14 2.67
N ARG A 19 -2.68 12.47 2.69
CA ARG A 19 -3.74 12.70 1.71
C ARG A 19 -4.23 14.15 1.79
N PRO A 20 -4.30 14.88 0.65
CA PRO A 20 -4.88 16.22 0.64
C PRO A 20 -6.39 16.13 0.89
N LEU A 21 -6.91 17.11 1.64
CA LEU A 21 -8.34 17.28 1.87
C LEU A 21 -8.81 18.62 1.29
N PRO A 22 -9.96 18.67 0.61
CA PRO A 22 -10.61 19.93 0.29
C PRO A 22 -10.84 20.75 1.56
N LEU A 23 -10.75 22.08 1.47
CA LEU A 23 -10.92 22.98 2.62
C LEU A 23 -12.24 22.73 3.37
N PHE A 24 -13.30 22.38 2.65
CA PHE A 24 -14.59 22.03 3.24
C PHE A 24 -14.50 20.79 4.16
N GLU A 25 -13.80 19.74 3.73
CA GLU A 25 -13.57 18.53 4.54
C GLU A 25 -12.67 18.82 5.74
N VAL A 26 -11.65 19.68 5.57
CA VAL A 26 -10.82 20.16 6.68
C VAL A 26 -11.68 20.79 7.77
N VAL A 27 -12.56 21.73 7.39
CA VAL A 27 -13.46 22.42 8.33
C VAL A 27 -14.40 21.43 9.01
N ASN A 28 -15.00 20.50 8.27
CA ASN A 28 -15.90 19.49 8.85
C ASN A 28 -15.19 18.55 9.82
N SER A 29 -13.93 18.21 9.56
CA SER A 29 -13.15 17.30 10.41
C SER A 29 -12.79 17.87 11.79
N VAL A 30 -12.79 19.20 11.95
CA VAL A 30 -12.39 19.89 13.20
C VAL A 30 -13.55 20.60 13.92
N GLY A 31 -14.80 20.31 13.53
CA GLY A 31 -16.00 20.84 14.21
C GLY A 31 -17.01 21.56 13.31
N GLY A 32 -16.80 21.57 11.99
CA GLY A 32 -17.72 22.14 11.03
C GLY A 32 -17.70 23.67 10.98
N THR A 33 -18.43 24.22 10.01
CA THR A 33 -18.43 25.65 9.69
C THR A 33 -18.78 26.52 10.89
N PHE A 34 -19.69 26.06 11.76
CA PHE A 34 -20.12 26.81 12.94
C PHE A 34 -19.00 26.96 13.99
N LEU A 35 -18.40 25.86 14.43
CA LEU A 35 -17.36 25.88 15.48
C LEU A 35 -16.08 26.55 14.99
N VAL A 36 -15.66 26.25 13.76
CA VAL A 36 -14.50 26.87 13.14
C VAL A 36 -14.73 28.37 12.93
N GLY A 37 -15.90 28.73 12.38
CA GLY A 37 -16.27 30.12 12.12
C GLY A 37 -16.27 30.97 13.39
N ILE A 38 -16.94 30.51 14.45
CA ILE A 38 -16.97 31.23 15.74
C ILE A 38 -15.56 31.41 16.30
N SER A 39 -14.72 30.39 16.21
CA SER A 39 -13.36 30.44 16.74
C SER A 39 -12.49 31.46 15.99
N ILE A 40 -12.50 31.43 14.66
CA ILE A 40 -11.74 32.38 13.82
C ILE A 40 -12.27 33.81 14.00
N ILE A 41 -13.59 34.00 13.99
CA ILE A 41 -14.21 35.32 14.20
C ILE A 41 -13.84 35.87 15.58
N THR A 42 -13.89 35.04 16.63
CA THR A 42 -13.55 35.46 17.99
C THR A 42 -12.08 35.84 18.11
N LEU A 43 -11.17 35.02 17.58
CA LEU A 43 -9.74 35.31 17.59
C LEU A 43 -9.42 36.60 16.82
N GLY A 44 -9.97 36.74 15.60
CA GLY A 44 -9.80 37.95 14.80
C GLY A 44 -10.35 39.18 15.51
N TRP A 45 -11.60 39.13 15.97
CA TRP A 45 -12.28 40.22 16.66
C TRP A 45 -11.49 40.74 17.87
N ILE A 46 -11.03 39.84 18.76
CA ILE A 46 -10.27 40.27 19.96
C ILE A 46 -8.90 40.85 19.56
N THR A 47 -8.25 40.30 18.53
CA THR A 47 -6.94 40.77 18.06
C THR A 47 -7.00 42.23 17.60
N PHE A 48 -8.07 42.61 16.88
CA PHE A 48 -8.24 43.96 16.35
C PHE A 48 -8.83 44.97 17.35
N GLN A 49 -9.20 44.55 18.56
CA GLN A 49 -9.62 45.47 19.62
C GLN A 49 -8.43 46.15 20.31
N ASN A 50 -8.70 47.21 21.08
CA ASN A 50 -7.72 47.88 21.94
C ASN A 50 -7.32 46.99 23.13
N GLN A 51 -6.47 46.00 22.86
CA GLN A 51 -5.84 45.11 23.84
C GLN A 51 -4.39 45.55 24.13
N PRO A 52 -3.82 45.18 25.29
CA PRO A 52 -2.40 45.34 25.57
C PRO A 52 -1.55 44.65 24.50
N LEU A 53 -0.42 45.25 24.11
CA LEU A 53 0.45 44.75 23.04
C LEU A 53 0.81 43.25 23.19
N PRO A 54 1.18 42.73 24.38
CA PRO A 54 1.48 41.30 24.55
C PRO A 54 0.29 40.40 24.19
N ARG A 55 -0.93 40.80 24.56
CA ARG A 55 -2.15 40.04 24.25
C ARG A 55 -2.48 40.07 22.76
N LYS A 56 -2.28 41.22 22.10
CA LYS A 56 -2.43 41.33 20.63
C LYS A 56 -1.48 40.40 19.89
N ILE A 57 -0.21 40.34 20.32
CA ILE A 57 0.80 39.47 19.72
C ILE A 57 0.39 38.00 19.84
N ILE A 58 0.00 37.54 21.04
CA ILE A 58 -0.41 36.14 21.26
C ILE A 58 -1.61 35.77 20.38
N LEU A 59 -2.64 36.62 20.34
CA LEU A 59 -3.83 36.35 19.52
C LEU A 59 -3.51 36.40 18.02
N GLY A 60 -2.63 37.31 17.59
CA GLY A 60 -2.11 37.36 16.24
C GLY A 60 -1.36 36.07 15.85
N ILE A 61 -0.52 35.53 16.74
CA ILE A 61 0.16 34.25 16.54
C ILE A 61 -0.85 33.11 16.42
N LEU A 62 -1.89 33.07 17.27
CA LEU A 62 -2.93 32.05 17.19
C LEU A 62 -3.72 32.13 15.87
N LEU A 63 -4.01 33.35 15.39
CA LEU A 63 -4.67 33.56 14.11
C LEU A 63 -3.79 33.09 12.94
N LEU A 64 -2.51 33.48 12.94
CA LEU A 64 -1.54 33.07 11.92
C LEU A 64 -1.31 31.55 11.94
N TRP A 65 -1.22 30.94 13.12
CA TRP A 65 -1.18 29.49 13.29
C TRP A 65 -2.42 28.87 12.65
N THR A 66 -3.62 29.34 13.01
CA THR A 66 -4.88 28.80 12.48
C THR A 66 -4.90 28.86 10.96
N ILE A 67 -4.55 30.00 10.35
CA ILE A 67 -4.52 30.18 8.90
C ILE A 67 -3.48 29.25 8.26
N GLY A 68 -2.26 29.21 8.81
CA GLY A 68 -1.17 28.38 8.31
C GLY A 68 -1.49 26.89 8.36
N MET A 69 -2.07 26.40 9.46
CA MET A 69 -2.47 25.00 9.60
C MET A 69 -3.73 24.65 8.82
N MET A 70 -4.63 25.62 8.58
CA MET A 70 -5.77 25.42 7.68
C MET A 70 -5.28 25.15 6.26
N TYR A 71 -4.31 25.96 5.80
CA TYR A 71 -3.65 25.75 4.52
C TYR A 71 -2.87 24.42 4.48
N ALA A 72 -2.05 24.14 5.49
CA ALA A 72 -1.27 22.90 5.57
C ALA A 72 -2.18 21.65 5.55
N SER A 73 -3.35 21.71 6.19
CA SER A 73 -4.34 20.62 6.21
C SER A 73 -4.93 20.33 4.82
N THR A 74 -4.93 21.31 3.90
CA THR A 74 -5.29 21.04 2.49
C THR A 74 -4.22 20.25 1.73
N LYS A 75 -3.00 20.18 2.27
CA LYS A 75 -1.87 19.43 1.71
C LYS A 75 -1.66 18.08 2.39
N GLY A 76 -2.15 17.90 3.61
CA GLY A 76 -2.12 16.61 4.31
C GLY A 76 -3.02 16.59 5.55
N VAL A 77 -3.84 15.55 5.68
CA VAL A 77 -4.80 15.39 6.79
C VAL A 77 -4.15 15.39 8.18
N ARG A 78 -2.89 14.96 8.32
CA ARG A 78 -2.19 14.95 9.62
C ARG A 78 -2.12 16.32 10.31
N PHE A 79 -2.11 17.41 9.54
CA PHE A 79 -2.05 18.76 10.09
C PHE A 79 -3.34 19.20 10.78
N LEU A 80 -4.46 18.46 10.62
CA LEU A 80 -5.72 18.73 11.33
C LEU A 80 -5.53 18.75 12.84
N LEU A 81 -4.68 17.86 13.37
CA LEU A 81 -4.41 17.80 14.81
C LEU A 81 -3.86 19.14 15.34
N LEU A 82 -3.09 19.85 14.51
CA LEU A 82 -2.49 21.15 14.87
C LEU A 82 -3.50 22.31 14.79
N LEU A 83 -4.70 22.10 14.23
CA LEU A 83 -5.79 23.07 14.29
C LEU A 83 -6.57 23.02 15.62
N VAL A 84 -6.52 21.89 16.33
CA VAL A 84 -7.30 21.69 17.56
C VAL A 84 -6.96 22.74 18.63
N PRO A 85 -5.68 23.02 18.97
CA PRO A 85 -5.37 23.99 20.02
C PRO A 85 -5.89 25.41 19.76
N PRO A 86 -5.59 26.07 18.62
CA PRO A 86 -6.04 27.44 18.42
C PRO A 86 -7.57 27.55 18.27
N LEU A 87 -8.23 26.57 17.64
CA LEU A 87 -9.70 26.56 17.54
C LEU A 87 -10.35 26.40 18.92
N SER A 88 -9.84 25.50 19.76
CA SER A 88 -10.36 25.29 21.12
C SER A 88 -10.23 26.56 21.97
N LEU A 89 -9.12 27.29 21.84
CA LEU A 89 -8.93 28.58 22.51
C LEU A 89 -9.91 29.64 21.99
N GLY A 90 -10.11 29.74 20.67
CA GLY A 90 -11.09 30.64 20.08
C GLY A 90 -12.51 30.37 20.58
N TYR A 91 -12.90 29.09 20.64
CA TYR A 91 -14.19 28.65 21.15
C TYR A 91 -14.37 28.97 22.64
N GLY A 92 -13.37 28.68 23.48
CA GLY A 92 -13.40 28.99 24.90
C GLY A 92 -13.45 30.50 25.18
N LEU A 93 -12.72 31.31 24.41
CA LEU A 93 -12.80 32.77 24.48
C LEU A 93 -14.21 33.27 24.12
N CYS A 94 -14.87 32.65 23.13
CA CYS A 94 -16.22 32.99 22.76
C CYS A 94 -17.20 32.72 23.91
N ALA A 95 -17.11 31.54 24.54
CA ALA A 95 -17.90 31.20 25.72
C ALA A 95 -17.70 32.20 26.87
N GLY A 96 -16.44 32.58 27.13
CA GLY A 96 -16.08 33.58 28.14
C GLY A 96 -16.68 34.96 27.84
N MET A 97 -16.63 35.39 26.58
CA MET A 97 -17.22 36.66 26.13
C MET A 97 -18.76 36.65 26.20
N ALA A 98 -19.39 35.53 25.89
CA ALA A 98 -20.83 35.36 26.01
C ALA A 98 -21.25 35.49 27.49
N LEU A 99 -20.56 34.77 28.38
CA LEU A 99 -20.81 34.83 29.81
C LEU A 99 -20.58 36.24 30.38
N SER A 100 -19.51 36.92 29.97
CA SER A 100 -19.24 38.28 30.45
C SER A 100 -20.34 39.26 30.03
N ARG A 101 -20.86 39.15 28.80
CA ARG A 101 -21.96 40.00 28.31
C ARG A 101 -23.28 39.71 29.02
N ILE A 102 -23.60 38.43 29.28
CA ILE A 102 -24.79 38.05 30.05
C ILE A 102 -24.72 38.64 31.45
N ARG A 103 -23.58 38.50 32.14
CA ARG A 103 -23.36 39.04 33.49
C ARG A 103 -23.41 40.57 33.55
N GLN A 104 -22.99 41.28 32.51
CA GLN A 104 -23.08 42.74 32.46
C GLN A 104 -24.52 43.24 32.30
N ARG A 105 -25.41 42.46 31.66
CA ARG A 105 -26.81 42.82 31.44
C ARG A 105 -27.76 42.33 32.53
N THR A 106 -27.27 41.53 33.46
CA THR A 106 -28.10 40.95 34.53
C THR A 106 -27.52 41.30 35.89
N THR A 107 -28.28 42.04 36.67
CA THR A 107 -27.99 42.26 38.09
C THR A 107 -28.74 41.20 38.88
N GLY A 108 -28.04 40.44 39.72
CA GLY A 108 -28.64 39.34 40.47
C GLY A 108 -27.73 38.76 41.54
N PRO A 109 -28.29 37.96 42.47
CA PRO A 109 -27.54 37.31 43.53
C PRO A 109 -26.52 36.32 42.97
N ILE A 110 -25.55 35.91 43.81
CA ILE A 110 -24.48 34.98 43.43
C ILE A 110 -25.04 33.70 42.79
N ALA A 111 -26.15 33.17 43.31
CA ALA A 111 -26.82 32.00 42.76
C ALA A 111 -27.21 32.16 41.27
N VAL A 112 -27.73 33.32 40.86
CA VAL A 112 -28.09 33.59 39.46
C VAL A 112 -26.84 33.61 38.57
N ARG A 113 -25.73 34.18 39.06
CA ARG A 113 -24.45 34.20 38.32
C ARG A 113 -23.85 32.81 38.15
N VAL A 114 -24.04 31.92 39.14
CA VAL A 114 -23.64 30.51 39.06
C VAL A 114 -24.48 29.79 38.01
N TRP A 115 -25.81 29.94 38.04
CA TRP A 115 -26.71 29.34 37.05
C TRP A 115 -26.44 29.81 35.62
N GLN A 116 -26.13 31.09 35.42
CA GLN A 116 -25.73 31.61 34.10
C GLN A 116 -24.42 30.98 33.61
N THR A 117 -23.43 30.82 34.49
CA THR A 117 -22.19 30.13 34.15
C THR A 117 -22.43 28.68 33.78
N LEU A 118 -23.20 27.96 34.58
CA LEU A 118 -23.57 26.57 34.28
C LEU A 118 -24.34 26.48 32.96
N ALA A 119 -25.30 27.37 32.70
CA ALA A 119 -26.07 27.36 31.46
C ALA A 119 -25.20 27.61 30.22
N VAL A 120 -24.30 28.59 30.26
CA VAL A 120 -23.38 28.87 29.12
C VAL A 120 -22.41 27.72 28.91
N ILE A 121 -21.79 27.21 29.98
CA ILE A 121 -20.88 26.07 29.90
C ILE A 121 -21.61 24.84 29.35
N SER A 122 -22.80 24.52 29.88
CA SER A 122 -23.60 23.39 29.42
C SER A 122 -24.03 23.53 27.97
N ALA A 123 -24.43 24.73 27.52
CA ALA A 123 -24.79 24.95 26.13
C ALA A 123 -23.60 24.74 25.18
N PHE A 124 -22.42 25.30 25.52
CA PHE A 124 -21.20 25.11 24.73
C PHE A 124 -20.71 23.65 24.79
N ALA A 125 -20.82 22.99 25.94
CA ALA A 125 -20.49 21.58 26.10
C ALA A 125 -21.41 20.68 25.27
N VAL A 126 -22.72 20.91 25.25
CA VAL A 126 -23.67 20.11 24.43
C VAL A 126 -23.34 20.24 22.94
N ILE A 127 -23.02 21.45 22.47
CA ILE A 127 -22.64 21.67 21.07
C ILE A 127 -21.33 20.95 20.72
N LEU A 128 -20.32 21.02 21.60
CA LEU A 128 -19.03 20.34 21.43
C LEU A 128 -19.08 18.82 21.58
N VAL A 129 -19.97 18.30 22.42
CA VAL A 129 -19.97 16.89 22.80
C VAL A 129 -20.89 16.09 21.88
N SER A 130 -22.02 16.66 21.45
CA SER A 130 -23.01 15.92 20.67
C SER A 130 -22.49 15.46 19.31
N GLN A 131 -21.80 16.31 18.55
CA GLN A 131 -21.27 15.93 17.22
C GLN A 131 -20.01 15.04 17.34
N GLN A 132 -19.13 15.33 18.29
CA GLN A 132 -17.81 14.72 18.41
C GLN A 132 -17.89 13.35 19.05
N VAL A 133 -18.78 13.16 20.05
CA VAL A 133 -19.01 11.83 20.64
C VAL A 133 -19.68 10.90 19.63
N GLN A 134 -20.66 11.39 18.85
CA GLN A 134 -21.28 10.58 17.81
C GLN A 134 -20.28 10.15 16.74
N GLY A 135 -19.43 11.08 16.27
CA GLY A 135 -18.36 10.78 15.32
C GLY A 135 -17.29 9.84 15.87
N ALA A 136 -16.88 10.04 17.13
CA ALA A 136 -15.92 9.13 17.78
C ALA A 136 -16.51 7.72 17.96
N TYR A 137 -17.76 7.63 18.40
CA TYR A 137 -18.43 6.35 18.60
C TYR A 137 -18.62 5.58 17.28
N SER A 138 -18.96 6.27 16.18
CA SER A 138 -19.10 5.62 14.87
C SER A 138 -17.76 5.09 14.35
N VAL A 139 -16.66 5.81 14.56
CA VAL A 139 -15.30 5.35 14.21
C VAL A 139 -14.91 4.15 15.06
N VAL A 140 -15.00 4.25 16.39
CA VAL A 140 -14.58 3.18 17.31
C VAL A 140 -15.40 1.91 17.15
N ARG A 141 -16.70 2.01 16.88
CA ARG A 141 -17.56 0.84 16.71
C ARG A 141 -17.20 0.02 15.47
N GLY A 142 -16.64 0.66 14.45
CA GLY A 142 -16.20 0.02 13.21
C GLY A 142 -14.71 -0.33 13.19
N ASP A 143 -13.95 0.03 14.23
CA ASP A 143 -12.50 -0.14 14.26
C ASP A 143 -12.13 -1.53 14.82
N GLU A 144 -11.27 -2.24 14.09
CA GLU A 144 -10.69 -3.51 14.53
C GLU A 144 -9.25 -3.24 14.98
N PRO A 145 -8.83 -3.71 16.17
CA PRO A 145 -7.45 -3.51 16.62
C PRO A 145 -6.46 -4.01 15.57
N PHE A 146 -5.57 -3.12 15.13
CA PHE A 146 -4.56 -3.45 14.11
C PHE A 146 -3.70 -4.65 14.52
N TYR A 147 -3.43 -4.82 15.82
CA TYR A 147 -2.82 -6.03 16.39
C TYR A 147 -3.87 -6.85 17.15
N HIS A 148 -4.35 -7.90 16.49
CA HIS A 148 -5.35 -8.84 17.02
C HIS A 148 -4.77 -10.27 17.17
N ALA A 149 -5.53 -11.20 17.75
CA ALA A 149 -5.09 -12.57 18.04
C ALA A 149 -4.55 -13.36 16.83
N ALA A 150 -5.06 -13.12 15.62
CA ALA A 150 -4.54 -13.77 14.42
C ALA A 150 -3.09 -13.31 14.11
N TRP A 151 -2.82 -12.01 14.18
CA TRP A 151 -1.46 -11.45 14.04
C TRP A 151 -0.52 -11.96 15.14
N ASP A 152 -0.97 -11.93 16.39
CA ASP A 152 -0.19 -12.46 17.52
C ASP A 152 0.22 -13.91 17.29
N ASN A 153 -0.71 -14.77 16.87
CA ASN A 153 -0.40 -16.16 16.60
C ASN A 153 0.61 -16.36 15.45
N ILE A 154 0.42 -15.67 14.32
CA ILE A 154 1.33 -15.75 13.17
C ILE A 154 2.74 -15.33 13.57
N LEU A 155 2.86 -14.19 14.25
CA LEU A 155 4.16 -13.58 14.58
C LEU A 155 4.87 -14.35 15.70
N ASN A 156 4.14 -14.84 16.71
CA ASN A 156 4.70 -15.73 17.73
C ASN A 156 5.17 -17.06 17.13
N THR A 157 4.45 -17.61 16.14
CA THR A 157 4.89 -18.82 15.43
C THR A 157 6.24 -18.59 14.75
N ILE A 158 6.38 -17.50 13.99
CA ILE A 158 7.64 -17.15 13.34
C ILE A 158 8.75 -16.94 14.38
N GLN A 159 8.46 -16.22 15.48
CA GLN A 159 9.44 -15.99 16.54
C GLN A 159 9.97 -17.29 17.16
N GLN A 160 9.10 -18.26 17.40
CA GLN A 160 9.46 -19.52 18.05
C GLN A 160 10.16 -20.49 17.08
N SER A 161 9.89 -20.39 15.77
CA SER A 161 10.39 -21.32 14.77
C SER A 161 11.57 -20.80 13.93
N SER A 162 12.16 -19.65 14.27
CA SER A 162 13.19 -19.00 13.45
C SER A 162 14.39 -18.49 14.25
N LEU A 163 15.52 -18.29 13.56
CA LEU A 163 16.70 -17.64 14.13
C LEU A 163 16.50 -16.12 14.30
N PRO A 164 17.21 -15.45 15.24
CA PRO A 164 17.03 -14.01 15.50
C PRO A 164 17.32 -13.11 14.29
N ASP A 165 18.16 -13.54 13.36
CA ASP A 165 18.52 -12.85 12.13
C ASP A 165 17.57 -13.15 10.96
N ALA A 166 16.52 -13.95 11.18
CA ALA A 166 15.54 -14.24 10.14
C ALA A 166 14.80 -12.99 9.69
N ILE A 167 14.55 -12.84 8.38
CA ILE A 167 13.96 -11.65 7.80
C ILE A 167 12.50 -11.92 7.40
N ILE A 168 11.61 -10.97 7.70
CA ILE A 168 10.21 -11.01 7.29
C ILE A 168 9.96 -9.98 6.18
N THR A 169 9.43 -10.44 5.05
CA THR A 169 9.05 -9.61 3.91
C THR A 169 7.53 -9.54 3.77
N SER A 170 7.01 -8.32 3.74
CA SER A 170 5.65 -7.99 3.30
C SER A 170 5.58 -6.52 2.88
N TRP A 171 4.38 -6.01 2.63
CA TRP A 171 4.18 -4.58 2.42
C TRP A 171 4.59 -3.77 3.67
N TRP A 172 5.08 -2.55 3.45
CA TRP A 172 5.76 -1.76 4.48
C TRP A 172 4.84 -1.36 5.65
N ASP A 173 3.53 -1.27 5.44
CA ASP A 173 2.53 -0.93 6.47
C ASP A 173 2.66 -1.78 7.74
N TYR A 174 3.07 -3.04 7.60
CA TYR A 174 3.14 -4.00 8.73
C TYR A 174 4.55 -4.17 9.31
N GLY A 175 5.57 -3.50 8.78
CA GLY A 175 6.95 -3.73 9.22
C GLY A 175 7.18 -3.49 10.72
N HIS A 176 6.58 -2.42 11.27
CA HIS A 176 6.63 -2.17 12.72
C HIS A 176 5.85 -3.22 13.53
N LEU A 177 4.75 -3.73 12.98
CA LEU A 177 3.97 -4.81 13.60
C LEU A 177 4.82 -6.08 13.73
N PHE A 178 5.56 -6.41 12.68
CA PHE A 178 6.36 -7.64 12.61
C PHE A 178 7.60 -7.56 13.49
N THR A 179 8.31 -6.42 13.47
CA THR A 179 9.44 -6.19 14.36
C THR A 179 9.01 -6.25 15.84
N TYR A 180 7.83 -5.73 16.17
CA TYR A 180 7.26 -5.84 17.52
C TYR A 180 6.88 -7.29 17.89
N GLY A 181 6.03 -7.93 17.08
CA GLY A 181 5.45 -9.24 17.41
C GLY A 181 6.43 -10.40 17.23
N ALA A 182 7.12 -10.47 16.09
CA ALA A 182 8.02 -11.59 15.80
C ALA A 182 9.44 -11.36 16.35
N ARG A 183 9.81 -10.12 16.68
CA ARG A 183 11.18 -9.72 17.06
C ARG A 183 12.21 -10.19 16.03
N ARG A 184 11.92 -9.90 14.76
CA ARG A 184 12.75 -10.23 13.60
C ARG A 184 12.94 -9.00 12.72
N PRO A 185 14.10 -8.84 12.06
CA PRO A 185 14.28 -7.85 11.02
C PRO A 185 13.21 -7.94 9.92
N VAL A 186 12.91 -6.82 9.28
CA VAL A 186 11.95 -6.72 8.18
C VAL A 186 12.60 -6.07 6.97
N THR A 187 12.14 -6.46 5.79
CA THR A 187 12.63 -5.88 4.53
C THR A 187 12.27 -4.39 4.37
N ALA A 188 11.08 -4.00 4.85
CA ALA A 188 10.60 -2.63 4.83
C ALA A 188 9.61 -2.35 5.97
N ASP A 189 9.60 -1.12 6.46
CA ASP A 189 8.67 -0.59 7.45
C ASP A 189 8.31 0.89 7.17
N GLY A 190 7.53 1.50 8.08
CA GLY A 190 7.13 2.91 7.99
C GLY A 190 8.30 3.91 8.07
N GLY A 191 9.49 3.50 8.52
CA GLY A 191 10.70 4.32 8.55
C GLY A 191 11.60 4.16 7.31
N SER A 192 11.46 3.07 6.56
CA SER A 192 12.31 2.76 5.39
C SER A 192 11.72 3.18 4.04
N GLN A 193 10.71 4.05 4.04
CA GLN A 193 9.89 4.44 2.87
C GLN A 193 10.64 5.15 1.73
N HIS A 194 11.87 5.62 1.96
CA HIS A 194 12.64 6.43 1.01
C HIS A 194 13.61 5.61 0.14
N ARG A 195 13.55 4.27 0.20
CA ARG A 195 14.53 3.36 -0.45
C ARG A 195 13.87 2.49 -1.51
N SER A 196 14.69 1.91 -2.39
CA SER A 196 14.23 1.00 -3.45
C SER A 196 13.57 -0.28 -2.92
N ALA A 197 13.76 -0.62 -1.64
CA ALA A 197 13.22 -1.83 -1.02
C ALA A 197 11.70 -1.97 -1.21
N THR A 198 10.94 -0.86 -1.10
CA THR A 198 9.49 -0.88 -1.31
C THR A 198 9.13 -1.16 -2.78
N TYR A 199 9.88 -0.60 -3.73
CA TYR A 199 9.73 -0.90 -5.16
C TYR A 199 9.98 -2.39 -5.45
N TRP A 200 11.10 -2.92 -4.95
CA TRP A 200 11.46 -4.32 -5.16
C TRP A 200 10.49 -5.29 -4.47
N THR A 201 10.02 -4.95 -3.27
CA THR A 201 8.99 -5.74 -2.58
C THR A 201 7.66 -5.72 -3.34
N ALA A 202 7.28 -4.57 -3.91
CA ALA A 202 6.12 -4.50 -4.80
C ALA A 202 6.31 -5.34 -6.07
N ARG A 203 7.51 -5.27 -6.68
CA ARG A 203 7.87 -6.07 -7.86
C ARG A 203 7.82 -7.57 -7.57
N PHE A 204 8.25 -7.98 -6.39
CA PHE A 204 8.09 -9.34 -5.90
C PHE A 204 6.60 -9.76 -5.89
N PHE A 205 5.70 -8.92 -5.41
CA PHE A 205 4.26 -9.23 -5.37
C PHE A 205 3.57 -9.21 -6.73
N THR A 206 4.07 -8.40 -7.69
CA THR A 206 3.46 -8.25 -9.02
C THR A 206 4.01 -9.20 -10.08
N THR A 207 5.24 -9.73 -9.94
CA THR A 207 5.76 -10.70 -10.91
C THR A 207 5.01 -12.04 -10.85
N SER A 208 4.84 -12.70 -12.00
CA SER A 208 4.34 -14.08 -12.09
C SER A 208 5.46 -15.11 -12.12
N ASN A 209 6.72 -14.67 -12.22
CA ASN A 209 7.90 -15.52 -12.33
C ASN A 209 8.53 -15.76 -10.95
N GLU A 210 8.45 -17.02 -10.47
CA GLU A 210 9.00 -17.40 -9.17
C GLU A 210 10.52 -17.19 -9.09
N THR A 211 11.25 -17.42 -10.20
CA THR A 211 12.70 -17.21 -10.24
C THR A 211 13.05 -15.73 -10.08
N GLU A 212 12.31 -14.83 -10.74
CA GLU A 212 12.47 -13.38 -10.55
C GLU A 212 12.18 -12.99 -9.10
N ALA A 213 11.06 -13.49 -8.55
CA ALA A 213 10.68 -13.26 -7.15
C ALA A 213 11.78 -13.70 -6.17
N MET A 214 12.39 -14.86 -6.39
CA MET A 214 13.48 -15.37 -5.54
C MET A 214 14.77 -14.57 -5.67
N ASN A 215 15.11 -14.08 -6.87
CA ASN A 215 16.28 -13.21 -7.06
C ASN A 215 16.08 -11.86 -6.36
N ILE A 216 14.88 -11.29 -6.44
CA ILE A 216 14.52 -10.06 -5.72
C ILE A 216 14.60 -10.27 -4.21
N LEU A 217 14.00 -11.34 -3.70
CA LEU A 217 13.99 -11.63 -2.27
C LEU A 217 15.41 -11.84 -1.73
N ARG A 218 16.26 -12.58 -2.46
CA ARG A 218 17.67 -12.76 -2.10
C ARG A 218 18.42 -11.43 -2.05
N MET A 219 18.24 -10.57 -3.05
CA MET A 219 18.86 -9.23 -3.05
C MET A 219 18.44 -8.42 -1.82
N LEU A 220 17.14 -8.44 -1.51
CA LEU A 220 16.58 -7.73 -0.37
C LEU A 220 17.14 -8.23 0.97
N ASP A 221 17.29 -9.55 1.12
CA ASP A 221 17.75 -10.19 2.35
C ASP A 221 19.28 -10.15 2.54
N CYS A 222 20.03 -10.09 1.44
CA CYS A 222 21.50 -10.02 1.50
C CYS A 222 22.02 -8.61 1.77
N GLY A 223 21.52 -7.62 1.03
CA GLY A 223 22.08 -6.27 1.04
C GLY A 223 21.03 -5.18 0.98
N SER A 224 19.74 -5.50 0.88
CA SER A 224 18.67 -4.51 0.74
C SER A 224 18.99 -3.50 -0.37
N ASN A 225 19.14 -2.22 -0.03
CA ASN A 225 19.46 -1.15 -0.97
C ASN A 225 20.97 -0.96 -1.23
N HIS A 226 21.85 -1.59 -0.45
CA HIS A 226 23.29 -1.30 -0.48
C HIS A 226 23.94 -1.62 -1.81
N ALA A 227 23.50 -2.68 -2.50
CA ALA A 227 24.02 -3.00 -3.84
C ALA A 227 23.76 -1.86 -4.82
N TYR A 228 22.54 -1.31 -4.80
CA TYR A 228 22.20 -0.14 -5.61
C TYR A 228 23.04 1.09 -5.23
N ASP A 229 23.23 1.35 -3.94
CA ASP A 229 24.01 2.49 -3.47
C ASP A 229 25.47 2.44 -3.95
N VAL A 230 26.08 1.25 -3.92
CA VAL A 230 27.44 1.03 -4.47
C VAL A 230 27.47 1.28 -5.97
N LEU A 231 26.50 0.74 -6.71
CA LEU A 231 26.40 0.93 -8.15
C LEU A 231 26.18 2.40 -8.51
N GLU A 232 25.26 3.11 -7.86
CA GLU A 232 24.99 4.52 -8.12
C GLU A 232 26.18 5.41 -7.77
N ASN A 233 26.87 5.13 -6.67
CA ASN A 233 28.04 5.89 -6.27
C ASN A 233 29.21 5.71 -7.25
N THR A 234 29.31 4.53 -7.88
CA THR A 234 30.36 4.19 -8.85
C THR A 234 30.04 4.74 -10.23
N THR A 235 28.84 4.48 -10.75
CA THR A 235 28.43 4.91 -12.11
C THR A 235 28.12 6.40 -12.20
N ARG A 236 27.81 7.04 -11.07
CA ARG A 236 27.30 8.43 -11.00
C ARG A 236 26.03 8.65 -11.84
N ASN A 237 25.30 7.57 -12.17
CA ASN A 237 24.09 7.60 -12.96
C ASN A 237 23.06 6.60 -12.40
N SER A 238 21.96 7.13 -11.86
CA SER A 238 20.91 6.36 -11.19
C SER A 238 20.26 5.31 -12.11
N LEU A 239 20.06 5.62 -13.40
CA LEU A 239 19.47 4.67 -14.36
C LEU A 239 20.47 3.59 -14.76
N THR A 240 21.73 3.94 -15.01
CA THR A 240 22.77 2.94 -15.31
C THR A 240 22.95 1.98 -14.14
N ALA A 241 22.99 2.48 -12.90
CA ALA A 241 23.04 1.65 -11.70
C ALA A 241 21.83 0.70 -11.60
N TYR A 242 20.62 1.20 -11.88
CA TYR A 242 19.41 0.37 -11.93
C TYR A 242 19.52 -0.73 -12.99
N ARG A 243 19.92 -0.39 -14.23
CA ARG A 243 20.04 -1.33 -15.35
C ARG A 243 21.07 -2.41 -15.08
N ILE A 244 22.21 -2.05 -14.48
CA ILE A 244 23.22 -3.03 -14.06
C ILE A 244 22.61 -3.96 -13.01
N LEU A 245 21.98 -3.42 -11.96
CA LEU A 245 21.35 -4.24 -10.93
C LEU A 245 20.33 -5.23 -11.51
N GLU A 246 19.45 -4.74 -12.39
CA GLU A 246 18.44 -5.56 -13.08
C GLU A 246 19.06 -6.71 -13.89
N GLN A 247 20.23 -6.50 -14.53
CA GLN A 247 20.97 -7.55 -15.23
C GLN A 247 21.65 -8.55 -14.27
N LEU A 248 22.12 -8.09 -13.11
CA LEU A 248 22.81 -8.93 -12.13
C LEU A 248 21.86 -9.87 -11.39
N LEU A 249 20.60 -9.47 -11.17
CA LEU A 249 19.62 -10.27 -10.45
C LEU A 249 19.43 -11.68 -11.04
N PRO A 250 19.13 -11.85 -12.35
CA PRO A 250 18.99 -13.16 -12.97
C PRO A 250 20.32 -13.85 -13.27
N ALA A 251 21.45 -13.13 -13.34
CA ALA A 251 22.74 -13.70 -13.71
C ALA A 251 23.28 -14.69 -12.66
N ASN A 252 24.00 -15.71 -13.10
CA ASN A 252 24.82 -16.54 -12.20
C ASN A 252 26.07 -15.75 -11.75
N THR A 253 26.83 -16.26 -10.78
CA THR A 253 28.01 -15.57 -10.24
C THR A 253 29.08 -15.27 -11.30
N HIS A 254 29.28 -16.16 -12.27
CA HIS A 254 30.27 -15.96 -13.34
C HIS A 254 29.85 -14.82 -14.27
N ASP A 255 28.63 -14.87 -14.80
CA ASP A 255 28.11 -13.85 -15.71
C ASP A 255 27.99 -12.49 -15.02
N ALA A 256 27.57 -12.47 -13.75
CA ALA A 256 27.52 -11.26 -12.94
C ALA A 256 28.91 -10.63 -12.75
N THR A 257 29.95 -11.45 -12.60
CA THR A 257 31.35 -10.99 -12.52
C THR A 257 31.77 -10.32 -13.83
N VAL A 258 31.44 -10.94 -14.98
CA VAL A 258 31.74 -10.40 -16.32
C VAL A 258 31.03 -9.07 -16.56
N ILE A 259 29.76 -8.94 -16.18
CA ILE A 259 28.97 -7.70 -16.29
C ILE A 259 29.64 -6.58 -15.48
N LEU A 260 29.97 -6.84 -14.21
CA LEU A 260 30.59 -5.84 -13.32
C LEU A 260 31.96 -5.39 -13.84
N GLN A 261 32.80 -6.34 -14.28
CA GLN A 261 34.13 -6.03 -14.83
C GLN A 261 34.05 -5.18 -16.12
N LYS A 262 33.08 -5.45 -16.99
CA LYS A 262 32.85 -4.66 -18.21
C LYS A 262 32.51 -3.20 -17.90
N GLU A 263 31.79 -2.96 -16.81
CA GLU A 263 31.41 -1.63 -16.33
C GLU A 263 32.49 -0.99 -15.42
N GLY A 264 33.64 -1.66 -15.24
CA GLY A 264 34.74 -1.17 -14.38
C GLY A 264 34.42 -1.20 -12.89
N ILE A 265 33.47 -2.03 -12.46
CA ILE A 265 33.00 -2.15 -11.07
C ILE A 265 33.63 -3.40 -10.44
N ASP A 266 34.19 -3.25 -9.24
CA ASP A 266 34.75 -4.38 -8.49
C ASP A 266 33.65 -5.38 -8.10
N PRO A 267 33.70 -6.64 -8.58
CA PRO A 267 32.74 -7.67 -8.22
C PRO A 267 32.64 -7.93 -6.71
N ALA A 268 33.75 -7.78 -5.97
CA ALA A 268 33.78 -8.02 -4.53
C ALA A 268 32.95 -7.00 -3.74
N ALA A 269 32.72 -5.80 -4.29
CA ALA A 269 31.92 -4.76 -3.66
C ALA A 269 30.40 -4.98 -3.81
N VAL A 270 29.96 -5.76 -4.80
CA VAL A 270 28.53 -5.90 -5.15
C VAL A 270 28.02 -7.32 -4.94
N LEU A 271 28.77 -8.34 -5.38
CA LEU A 271 28.28 -9.73 -5.37
C LEU A 271 27.87 -10.24 -3.98
N PRO A 272 28.61 -9.96 -2.88
CA PRO A 272 28.17 -10.35 -1.54
C PRO A 272 26.83 -9.73 -1.11
N LEU A 273 26.45 -8.59 -1.70
CA LEU A 273 25.20 -7.89 -1.36
C LEU A 273 23.97 -8.45 -2.10
N ILE A 274 24.15 -9.27 -3.13
CA ILE A 274 23.05 -9.79 -3.96
C ILE A 274 23.07 -11.31 -4.17
N LYS A 275 24.22 -11.97 -3.95
CA LYS A 275 24.41 -13.42 -4.09
C LYS A 275 24.92 -14.08 -2.79
N CYS A 276 24.62 -13.50 -1.63
CA CYS A 276 24.98 -14.11 -0.34
C CYS A 276 24.27 -15.46 -0.14
N THR A 277 24.66 -16.18 0.93
CA THR A 277 23.79 -17.20 1.52
C THR A 277 22.80 -16.48 2.43
N PRO A 278 21.53 -16.29 2.00
CA PRO A 278 20.58 -15.48 2.75
C PRO A 278 20.21 -16.14 4.09
N PRO A 279 19.82 -15.34 5.11
CA PRO A 279 19.28 -15.86 6.35
C PRO A 279 17.96 -16.61 6.13
N GLN A 280 17.40 -17.14 7.21
CA GLN A 280 16.04 -17.66 7.16
C GLN A 280 15.09 -16.53 6.76
N ALA A 281 14.23 -16.77 5.79
CA ALA A 281 13.32 -15.75 5.29
C ALA A 281 11.87 -16.21 5.37
N PHE A 282 10.99 -15.24 5.62
CA PHE A 282 9.56 -15.45 5.71
C PHE A 282 8.82 -14.42 4.87
N VAL A 283 7.78 -14.84 4.17
CA VAL A 283 6.87 -13.94 3.45
C VAL A 283 5.51 -14.01 4.08
N ILE A 284 4.94 -12.85 4.39
CA ILE A 284 3.58 -12.75 4.92
C ILE A 284 2.68 -12.06 3.90
N VAL A 285 1.52 -12.65 3.64
CA VAL A 285 0.44 -12.03 2.86
C VAL A 285 -0.86 -12.05 3.66
N SER A 286 -1.58 -10.94 3.66
CA SER A 286 -2.84 -10.77 4.39
C SER A 286 -3.94 -10.25 3.46
N GLY A 287 -5.21 -10.51 3.81
CA GLY A 287 -6.31 -10.14 2.93
C GLY A 287 -6.55 -8.64 2.81
N ASP A 288 -6.10 -7.83 3.76
CA ASP A 288 -6.15 -6.37 3.61
C ASP A 288 -5.19 -5.83 2.55
N MET A 289 -4.17 -6.60 2.16
CA MET A 289 -3.32 -6.27 1.01
C MET A 289 -4.10 -6.30 -0.32
N ILE A 290 -5.24 -6.98 -0.40
CA ILE A 290 -6.12 -6.95 -1.59
C ILE A 290 -6.61 -5.52 -1.81
N PHE A 291 -7.15 -4.88 -0.78
CA PHE A 291 -7.65 -3.50 -0.83
C PHE A 291 -6.53 -2.47 -1.01
N LYS A 292 -5.31 -2.80 -0.54
CA LYS A 292 -4.12 -1.96 -0.73
C LYS A 292 -3.42 -2.18 -2.08
N SER A 293 -3.95 -3.04 -2.95
CA SER A 293 -3.34 -3.33 -4.26
C SER A 293 -3.28 -2.12 -5.18
N GLY A 294 -4.20 -1.16 -5.07
CA GLY A 294 -4.10 0.12 -5.75
C GLY A 294 -2.89 0.98 -5.30
N ALA A 295 -2.31 0.70 -4.13
CA ALA A 295 -1.11 1.38 -3.63
C ALA A 295 0.17 0.63 -4.01
N TRP A 296 0.26 -0.69 -3.71
CA TRP A 296 1.49 -1.45 -3.99
C TRP A 296 1.60 -1.94 -5.43
N GLY A 297 0.48 -2.14 -6.13
CA GLY A 297 0.46 -2.59 -7.52
C GLY A 297 1.22 -1.67 -8.46
N PRO A 298 0.92 -0.35 -8.48
CA PRO A 298 1.69 0.63 -9.24
C PRO A 298 3.19 0.62 -8.91
N PHE A 299 3.57 0.44 -7.64
CA PHE A 299 5.00 0.35 -7.27
C PHE A 299 5.71 -0.80 -7.98
N GLY A 300 5.05 -1.96 -8.10
CA GLY A 300 5.61 -3.13 -8.78
C GLY A 300 5.56 -3.05 -10.31
N MET A 301 4.76 -2.12 -10.86
CA MET A 301 4.66 -1.83 -12.29
C MET A 301 5.45 -0.60 -12.73
N TRP A 302 6.11 0.08 -11.78
CA TRP A 302 6.82 1.32 -12.03
C TRP A 302 7.93 1.13 -13.06
N ASN A 303 7.83 1.87 -14.17
CA ASN A 303 8.85 1.89 -15.21
C ASN A 303 9.85 3.02 -14.93
N VAL A 304 11.02 2.62 -14.40
CA VAL A 304 12.13 3.51 -14.06
C VAL A 304 12.60 4.36 -15.26
N THR A 305 12.65 3.78 -16.46
CA THR A 305 13.08 4.52 -17.66
C THR A 305 12.05 5.59 -18.02
N ARG A 306 10.76 5.26 -18.03
CA ARG A 306 9.67 6.23 -18.31
C ARG A 306 9.59 7.34 -17.27
N ALA A 307 9.83 7.02 -16.00
CA ALA A 307 9.88 8.01 -14.93
C ALA A 307 10.98 9.05 -15.19
N LEU A 308 12.18 8.59 -15.54
CA LEU A 308 13.30 9.48 -15.84
C LEU A 308 13.07 10.28 -17.13
N THR A 309 12.56 9.65 -18.19
CA THR A 309 12.29 10.34 -19.46
C THR A 309 11.28 11.46 -19.27
N THR A 310 10.20 11.18 -18.53
CA THR A 310 9.19 12.18 -18.15
C THR A 310 9.81 13.32 -17.35
N GLN A 311 10.67 13.01 -16.36
CA GLN A 311 11.33 14.03 -15.55
C GLN A 311 12.25 14.93 -16.40
N LEU A 312 12.97 14.34 -17.36
CA LEU A 312 13.87 15.08 -18.25
C LEU A 312 13.10 15.95 -19.26
N ALA A 313 11.95 15.48 -19.74
CA ALA A 313 11.13 16.18 -20.73
C ALA A 313 10.22 17.27 -20.14
N SER A 314 9.76 17.09 -18.89
CA SER A 314 8.73 17.95 -18.31
C SER A 314 9.14 19.42 -18.21
N GLY A 315 8.29 20.31 -18.75
CA GLY A 315 8.46 21.76 -18.64
C GLY A 315 9.57 22.37 -19.50
N LYS A 316 10.10 21.63 -20.48
CA LYS A 316 11.19 22.09 -21.36
C LYS A 316 10.76 22.16 -22.83
N PRO A 317 11.36 23.06 -23.63
CA PRO A 317 11.16 23.08 -25.08
C PRO A 317 11.85 21.88 -25.75
N PRO A 318 11.38 21.44 -26.95
CA PRO A 318 11.83 20.19 -27.57
C PRO A 318 13.36 20.07 -27.76
N PRO A 319 14.09 21.09 -28.26
CA PRO A 319 15.55 20.95 -28.47
C PRO A 319 16.32 20.67 -27.18
N GLN A 320 15.87 21.25 -26.06
CA GLN A 320 16.49 21.06 -24.75
C GLN A 320 16.14 19.69 -24.17
N ALA A 321 14.87 19.28 -24.26
CA ALA A 321 14.42 17.99 -23.77
C ALA A 321 15.11 16.83 -24.53
N VAL A 322 15.18 16.91 -25.86
CA VAL A 322 15.84 15.90 -26.71
C VAL A 322 17.33 15.81 -26.39
N ALA A 323 18.03 16.94 -26.22
CA ALA A 323 19.44 16.94 -25.84
C ALA A 323 19.68 16.26 -24.48
N ASP A 324 18.85 16.55 -23.48
CA ASP A 324 18.94 15.93 -22.16
C ASP A 324 18.66 14.42 -22.22
N LEU A 325 17.67 13.98 -23.00
CA LEU A 325 17.35 12.56 -23.20
C LEU A 325 18.52 11.81 -23.85
N VAL A 326 19.09 12.35 -24.94
CA VAL A 326 20.27 11.78 -25.62
C VAL A 326 21.45 11.66 -24.66
N GLN A 327 21.73 12.73 -23.90
CA GLN A 327 22.84 12.79 -22.96
C GLN A 327 22.70 11.77 -21.82
N HIS A 328 21.51 11.60 -21.26
CA HIS A 328 21.31 10.82 -20.04
C HIS A 328 20.89 9.36 -20.27
N LEU A 329 20.27 9.04 -21.41
CA LEU A 329 19.73 7.71 -21.70
C LEU A 329 20.56 6.91 -22.70
N ASN A 330 21.56 7.55 -23.32
CA ASN A 330 22.34 7.02 -24.43
C ASN A 330 21.46 6.60 -25.63
N TRP A 331 20.47 7.43 -25.92
CA TRP A 331 19.54 7.25 -27.03
C TRP A 331 20.01 8.02 -28.27
N THR A 332 19.56 7.57 -29.43
CA THR A 332 19.66 8.35 -30.66
C THR A 332 18.72 9.56 -30.59
N THR A 333 19.03 10.62 -31.35
CA THR A 333 18.17 11.80 -31.45
C THR A 333 16.74 11.44 -31.84
N LYS A 334 16.58 10.49 -32.78
CA LYS A 334 15.28 10.02 -33.24
C LYS A 334 14.47 9.36 -32.12
N GLU A 335 15.08 8.47 -31.34
CA GLU A 335 14.40 7.82 -30.20
C GLU A 335 13.96 8.85 -29.16
N ALA A 336 14.80 9.86 -28.89
CA ALA A 336 14.49 10.93 -27.97
C ALA A 336 13.34 11.83 -28.47
N GLU A 337 13.30 12.15 -29.76
CA GLU A 337 12.20 12.90 -30.39
C GLU A 337 10.87 12.12 -30.32
N GLU A 338 10.87 10.85 -30.72
CA GLU A 338 9.67 10.00 -30.68
C GLU A 338 9.11 9.83 -29.26
N GLU A 339 9.98 9.66 -28.26
CA GLU A 339 9.55 9.55 -26.87
C GLU A 339 9.04 10.88 -26.32
N TYR A 340 9.67 12.01 -26.69
CA TYR A 340 9.20 13.34 -26.29
C TYR A 340 7.80 13.63 -26.83
N GLU A 341 7.55 13.32 -28.10
CA GLU A 341 6.22 13.46 -28.71
C GLU A 341 5.19 12.57 -28.02
N ARG A 342 5.55 11.32 -27.71
CA ARG A 342 4.68 10.40 -26.97
C ARG A 342 4.30 10.93 -25.59
N ILE A 343 5.27 11.47 -24.85
CA ILE A 343 5.03 12.11 -23.55
C ILE A 343 4.10 13.31 -23.70
N ALA A 344 4.30 14.14 -24.73
CA ALA A 344 3.46 15.30 -24.98
C ALA A 344 2.01 14.94 -25.35
N GLN A 345 1.79 13.79 -25.99
CA GLN A 345 0.47 13.26 -26.35
C GLN A 345 -0.19 12.43 -25.24
N THR A 346 0.51 12.18 -24.13
CA THR A 346 0.01 11.36 -23.03
C THR A 346 -0.83 12.20 -22.06
N ASP A 347 -2.13 11.94 -22.02
CA ASP A 347 -3.05 12.64 -21.09
C ASP A 347 -2.73 12.36 -19.61
N ASN A 348 -2.46 11.09 -19.27
CA ASN A 348 -2.17 10.66 -17.90
C ASN A 348 -0.74 10.12 -17.77
N ILE A 349 0.20 11.03 -17.50
CA ILE A 349 1.61 10.69 -17.38
C ILE A 349 1.91 9.71 -16.24
N LYS A 350 1.10 9.70 -15.17
CA LYS A 350 1.29 8.78 -14.05
C LYS A 350 0.99 7.35 -14.48
N GLU A 351 -0.09 7.13 -15.21
CA GLU A 351 -0.43 5.81 -15.76
C GLU A 351 0.55 5.36 -16.85
N TYR A 352 1.12 6.30 -17.61
CA TYR A 352 2.18 5.99 -18.56
C TYR A 352 3.44 5.43 -17.88
N ILE A 353 3.87 6.06 -16.78
CA ILE A 353 5.01 5.59 -15.98
C ILE A 353 4.66 4.26 -15.29
N SER A 354 3.45 4.16 -14.75
CA SER A 354 3.04 3.06 -13.91
C SER A 354 1.53 2.84 -14.02
N PRO A 355 1.08 1.83 -14.78
CA PRO A 355 -0.34 1.51 -14.91
C PRO A 355 -0.99 1.25 -13.55
N LEU A 356 -2.20 1.77 -13.35
CA LEU A 356 -3.00 1.45 -12.18
C LEU A 356 -3.49 0.01 -12.31
N ILE A 357 -3.09 -0.83 -11.37
CA ILE A 357 -3.52 -2.22 -11.28
C ILE A 357 -4.04 -2.50 -9.88
N SER A 358 -5.10 -3.28 -9.79
CA SER A 358 -5.68 -3.67 -8.51
C SER A 358 -6.47 -4.98 -8.64
N TYR A 359 -6.75 -5.56 -7.49
CA TYR A 359 -7.88 -6.47 -7.31
C TYR A 359 -9.16 -5.66 -7.14
N ASP A 360 -10.28 -6.27 -7.50
CA ASP A 360 -11.59 -5.71 -7.20
C ASP A 360 -11.90 -5.82 -5.70
N GLU A 361 -12.74 -4.93 -5.19
CA GLU A 361 -13.01 -4.82 -3.75
C GLU A 361 -13.89 -5.95 -3.22
N THR A 362 -14.54 -6.72 -4.10
CA THR A 362 -15.51 -7.73 -3.71
C THR A 362 -15.04 -9.14 -4.05
N ILE A 363 -14.88 -9.96 -3.01
CA ILE A 363 -14.76 -11.41 -3.16
C ILE A 363 -16.18 -11.98 -3.20
N GLY A 364 -16.54 -12.56 -4.34
CA GLY A 364 -17.87 -13.12 -4.57
C GLY A 364 -17.93 -14.61 -4.27
N ASN A 365 -18.76 -15.01 -3.30
CA ASN A 365 -19.12 -16.42 -3.13
C ASN A 365 -19.79 -16.97 -4.38
N CYS A 366 -19.45 -18.20 -4.75
CA CYS A 366 -20.00 -18.88 -5.92
C CYS A 366 -21.01 -19.95 -5.51
N ILE A 367 -22.12 -20.01 -6.25
CA ILE A 367 -23.22 -20.96 -6.07
C ILE A 367 -23.33 -21.77 -7.35
N ASN A 368 -23.58 -23.08 -7.22
CA ASN A 368 -23.79 -23.95 -8.37
C ASN A 368 -25.20 -23.75 -8.95
N ASP A 369 -25.29 -23.54 -10.25
CA ASP A 369 -26.53 -23.42 -11.03
C ASP A 369 -26.55 -24.41 -12.21
N SER A 370 -27.60 -24.36 -13.05
CA SER A 370 -27.74 -25.27 -14.20
C SER A 370 -26.72 -25.04 -15.32
N GLU A 371 -26.04 -23.89 -15.36
CA GLU A 371 -25.09 -23.48 -16.39
C GLU A 371 -23.63 -23.44 -15.90
N GLY A 372 -23.39 -23.62 -14.60
CA GLY A 372 -22.07 -23.65 -13.98
C GLY A 372 -22.06 -23.02 -12.59
N LEU A 373 -20.94 -22.38 -12.23
CA LEU A 373 -20.82 -21.62 -10.98
C LEU A 373 -21.14 -20.15 -11.23
N LEU A 374 -22.14 -19.63 -10.52
CA LEU A 374 -22.50 -18.22 -10.51
C LEU A 374 -21.92 -17.55 -9.25
N CYS A 375 -21.04 -16.58 -9.43
CA CYS A 375 -20.42 -15.86 -8.33
C CYS A 375 -21.05 -14.50 -8.09
N ALA A 376 -21.07 -14.05 -6.83
CA ALA A 376 -21.71 -12.80 -6.43
C ALA A 376 -21.09 -11.54 -7.07
N ASN A 377 -19.85 -11.63 -7.57
CA ASN A 377 -19.18 -10.59 -8.34
C ASN A 377 -19.61 -10.55 -9.83
N GLY A 378 -20.65 -11.30 -10.22
CA GLY A 378 -21.23 -11.26 -11.57
C GLY A 378 -20.47 -12.10 -12.61
N VAL A 379 -19.52 -12.93 -12.18
CA VAL A 379 -18.82 -13.89 -13.05
C VAL A 379 -19.54 -15.24 -13.03
N ARG A 380 -19.79 -15.80 -14.21
CA ARG A 380 -20.19 -17.20 -14.39
C ARG A 380 -19.01 -18.02 -14.88
N PHE A 381 -18.73 -19.13 -14.21
CA PHE A 381 -17.71 -20.10 -14.61
C PHE A 381 -18.35 -21.38 -15.09
N ASN A 382 -17.93 -21.85 -16.25
CA ASN A 382 -18.25 -23.20 -16.71
C ASN A 382 -17.10 -24.13 -16.30
N LEU A 383 -17.36 -25.06 -15.39
CA LEU A 383 -16.36 -25.97 -14.83
C LEU A 383 -15.85 -27.01 -15.85
N ALA A 384 -16.66 -27.38 -16.85
CA ALA A 384 -16.31 -28.41 -17.82
C ALA A 384 -15.24 -27.90 -18.81
N ASN A 385 -15.40 -26.67 -19.30
CA ASN A 385 -14.46 -26.06 -20.25
C ASN A 385 -13.54 -25.00 -19.60
N ARG A 386 -13.70 -24.75 -18.30
CA ARG A 386 -12.97 -23.76 -17.49
C ARG A 386 -13.04 -22.34 -18.07
N THR A 387 -14.14 -21.97 -18.72
CA THR A 387 -14.32 -20.62 -19.26
C THR A 387 -15.10 -19.74 -18.29
N GLY A 388 -14.85 -18.43 -18.35
CA GLY A 388 -15.54 -17.42 -17.56
C GLY A 388 -16.31 -16.45 -18.44
N LYS A 389 -17.40 -15.90 -17.91
CA LYS A 389 -18.18 -14.87 -18.57
C LYS A 389 -18.72 -13.85 -17.55
N LEU A 390 -18.57 -12.57 -17.85
CA LEU A 390 -19.24 -11.49 -17.13
C LEU A 390 -20.69 -11.41 -17.58
N ILE A 391 -21.63 -11.60 -16.66
CA ILE A 391 -23.06 -11.69 -16.98
C ILE A 391 -23.60 -10.34 -17.44
N ALA A 392 -23.29 -9.27 -16.71
CA ALA A 392 -23.80 -7.92 -17.01
C ALA A 392 -23.39 -7.43 -18.40
N ALA A 393 -22.16 -7.74 -18.82
CA ALA A 393 -21.62 -7.33 -20.13
C ALA A 393 -21.79 -8.40 -21.23
N ASN A 394 -22.33 -9.58 -20.88
CA ASN A 394 -22.40 -10.74 -21.76
C ASN A 394 -21.05 -11.10 -22.42
N LYS A 395 -19.92 -10.81 -21.76
CA LYS A 395 -18.57 -10.83 -22.34
C LYS A 395 -17.71 -11.96 -21.74
N PRO A 396 -17.01 -12.76 -22.56
CA PRO A 396 -16.02 -13.72 -22.06
C PRO A 396 -14.93 -13.03 -21.23
N ILE A 397 -14.45 -13.71 -20.19
CA ILE A 397 -13.34 -13.23 -19.36
C ILE A 397 -12.32 -14.36 -19.13
N PRO A 398 -11.01 -14.07 -19.21
CA PRO A 398 -9.97 -15.02 -18.83
C PRO A 398 -10.14 -15.49 -17.39
N VAL A 399 -9.93 -16.78 -17.17
CA VAL A 399 -10.06 -17.41 -15.87
C VAL A 399 -8.72 -17.95 -15.43
N VAL A 400 -8.34 -17.65 -14.19
CA VAL A 400 -7.27 -18.35 -13.49
C VAL A 400 -7.92 -19.36 -12.54
N ALA A 401 -7.61 -20.64 -12.73
CA ALA A 401 -8.16 -21.71 -11.91
C ALA A 401 -7.11 -22.78 -11.61
N PRO A 402 -7.17 -23.42 -10.43
CA PRO A 402 -6.32 -24.57 -10.12
C PRO A 402 -6.74 -25.80 -10.94
N LEU A 403 -5.73 -26.55 -11.36
CA LEU A 403 -5.87 -27.81 -12.07
C LEU A 403 -5.73 -29.00 -11.12
N PRO A 404 -6.34 -30.16 -11.44
CA PRO A 404 -6.17 -31.39 -10.67
C PRO A 404 -4.71 -31.86 -10.55
N ASP A 405 -3.84 -31.47 -11.50
CA ASP A 405 -2.40 -31.77 -11.46
C ASP A 405 -1.61 -30.86 -10.51
N GLY A 406 -2.28 -29.94 -9.83
CA GLY A 406 -1.68 -29.01 -8.87
C GLY A 406 -1.03 -27.78 -9.51
N THR A 407 -1.31 -27.48 -10.78
CA THR A 407 -0.86 -26.24 -11.44
C THR A 407 -1.98 -25.21 -11.58
N LEU A 408 -1.63 -23.95 -11.85
CA LEU A 408 -2.60 -22.92 -12.20
C LEU A 408 -2.74 -22.83 -13.71
N SER A 409 -3.97 -22.90 -14.21
CA SER A 409 -4.29 -22.71 -15.62
C SER A 409 -4.90 -21.35 -15.85
N VAL A 410 -4.55 -20.76 -17.00
CA VAL A 410 -5.23 -19.58 -17.55
C VAL A 410 -6.00 -20.03 -18.78
N THR A 411 -7.32 -19.88 -18.75
CA THR A 411 -8.25 -20.33 -19.80
C THR A 411 -9.11 -19.16 -20.30
N GLY A 412 -9.50 -19.20 -21.58
CA GLY A 412 -10.21 -18.11 -22.25
C GLY A 412 -9.31 -17.30 -23.19
N ALA A 413 -9.88 -16.33 -23.91
CA ALA A 413 -9.12 -15.48 -24.82
C ALA A 413 -8.15 -14.61 -24.01
N THR A 414 -6.84 -14.86 -24.12
CA THR A 414 -5.81 -14.08 -23.43
C THR A 414 -5.25 -13.02 -24.38
N GLY A 415 -6.00 -11.94 -24.59
CA GLY A 415 -5.65 -10.88 -25.53
C GLY A 415 -5.67 -9.51 -24.86
N ALA A 416 -6.52 -8.64 -25.40
CA ALA A 416 -6.70 -7.25 -25.01
C ALA A 416 -7.53 -7.07 -23.72
N GLU A 417 -7.91 -8.15 -23.03
CA GLU A 417 -8.63 -8.06 -21.77
C GLU A 417 -7.75 -7.46 -20.67
N THR A 418 -8.30 -6.45 -20.00
CA THR A 418 -7.67 -5.75 -18.88
C THR A 418 -7.94 -6.46 -17.54
N ALA A 419 -9.00 -7.27 -17.47
CA ALA A 419 -9.46 -7.95 -16.26
C ALA A 419 -9.53 -9.47 -16.43
N TYR A 420 -9.21 -10.18 -15.35
CA TYR A 420 -9.15 -11.63 -15.23
C TYR A 420 -10.00 -12.03 -14.01
N ALA A 421 -10.66 -13.19 -14.09
CA ALA A 421 -11.40 -13.76 -12.97
C ALA A 421 -10.59 -14.89 -12.33
N LEU A 422 -10.39 -14.82 -11.01
CA LEU A 422 -9.70 -15.86 -10.26
C LEU A 422 -10.76 -16.75 -9.61
N LEU A 423 -10.77 -18.03 -9.94
CA LEU A 423 -11.63 -19.02 -9.28
C LEU A 423 -10.85 -19.67 -8.13
N ILE A 424 -11.34 -19.48 -6.90
CA ILE A 424 -10.63 -19.78 -5.66
C ILE A 424 -11.36 -20.91 -4.93
N PRO A 425 -10.75 -22.09 -4.75
CA PRO A 425 -11.36 -23.17 -3.97
C PRO A 425 -11.24 -22.92 -2.46
N ILE A 426 -12.32 -23.16 -1.71
CA ILE A 426 -12.35 -23.07 -0.25
C ILE A 426 -13.17 -24.23 0.30
N GLY A 427 -12.51 -25.33 0.66
CA GLY A 427 -13.21 -26.57 1.01
C GLY A 427 -14.07 -27.03 -0.15
N ASP A 428 -15.36 -27.28 0.10
CA ASP A 428 -16.31 -27.71 -0.93
C ASP A 428 -16.96 -26.55 -1.73
N ARG A 429 -16.59 -25.30 -1.44
CA ARG A 429 -17.13 -24.11 -2.12
C ARG A 429 -16.08 -23.40 -2.96
N TYR A 430 -16.55 -22.50 -3.81
CA TYR A 430 -15.71 -21.61 -4.61
C TYR A 430 -16.02 -20.15 -4.28
N GLU A 431 -14.98 -19.34 -4.32
CA GLU A 431 -15.05 -17.88 -4.32
C GLU A 431 -14.41 -17.35 -5.61
N SER A 432 -14.74 -16.11 -5.96
CA SER A 432 -14.22 -15.45 -7.14
C SER A 432 -13.84 -14.01 -6.84
N ILE A 433 -12.75 -13.54 -7.44
CA ILE A 433 -12.34 -12.14 -7.42
C ILE A 433 -11.88 -11.72 -8.82
N LEU A 434 -12.16 -10.48 -9.20
CA LEU A 434 -11.63 -9.88 -10.42
C LEU A 434 -10.28 -9.23 -10.13
N ALA A 435 -9.36 -9.33 -11.08
CA ALA A 435 -8.03 -8.74 -10.97
C ALA A 435 -7.59 -8.15 -12.30
N SER A 436 -6.77 -7.10 -12.22
CA SER A 436 -6.01 -6.62 -13.38
C SER A 436 -5.09 -7.71 -13.91
N LYS A 437 -4.90 -7.78 -15.24
CA LYS A 437 -4.08 -8.81 -15.91
C LYS A 437 -2.73 -9.11 -15.23
N PRO A 438 -1.90 -8.12 -14.84
CA PRO A 438 -0.61 -8.39 -14.21
C PRO A 438 -0.72 -9.07 -12.84
N LEU A 439 -1.82 -8.87 -12.12
CA LEU A 439 -2.02 -9.41 -10.77
C LEU A 439 -2.57 -10.84 -10.79
N ALA A 440 -3.31 -11.21 -11.83
CA ALA A 440 -4.06 -12.46 -11.85
C ALA A 440 -3.19 -13.73 -11.70
N THR A 441 -1.93 -13.67 -12.12
CA THR A 441 -0.97 -14.77 -11.98
C THR A 441 0.26 -14.39 -11.15
N SER A 442 0.18 -13.28 -10.40
CA SER A 442 1.32 -12.76 -9.65
C SER A 442 1.66 -13.60 -8.42
N MET A 443 2.83 -13.38 -7.83
CA MET A 443 3.21 -14.03 -6.58
C MET A 443 2.21 -13.75 -5.46
N PHE A 444 1.67 -12.53 -5.37
CA PHE A 444 0.61 -12.25 -4.40
C PHE A 444 -0.61 -13.16 -4.63
N ALA A 445 -1.10 -13.29 -5.87
CA ALA A 445 -2.23 -14.16 -6.16
C ALA A 445 -1.92 -15.63 -5.82
N LYS A 446 -0.72 -16.10 -6.19
CA LYS A 446 -0.27 -17.47 -5.89
C LYS A 446 -0.17 -17.73 -4.39
N LEU A 447 0.38 -16.80 -3.62
CA LEU A 447 0.57 -16.94 -2.17
C LEU A 447 -0.72 -16.74 -1.37
N TYR A 448 -1.57 -15.78 -1.76
CA TYR A 448 -2.77 -15.46 -0.99
C TYR A 448 -3.97 -16.32 -1.40
N PHE A 449 -4.37 -16.26 -2.68
CA PHE A 449 -5.58 -16.95 -3.16
C PHE A 449 -5.33 -18.45 -3.38
N TYR A 450 -4.14 -18.81 -3.86
CA TYR A 450 -3.82 -20.19 -4.21
C TYR A 450 -2.90 -20.90 -3.21
N ARG A 451 -2.62 -20.26 -2.07
CA ARG A 451 -1.89 -20.84 -0.92
C ARG A 451 -0.54 -21.47 -1.29
N GLY A 452 0.14 -20.86 -2.25
CA GLY A 452 1.43 -21.29 -2.78
C GLY A 452 1.36 -22.46 -3.78
N LEU A 453 0.18 -22.81 -4.30
CA LEU A 453 0.03 -23.88 -5.29
C LEU A 453 0.98 -23.71 -6.48
N GLY A 454 1.72 -24.77 -6.81
CA GLY A 454 2.69 -24.80 -7.90
C GLY A 454 4.00 -24.07 -7.61
N LEU A 455 4.15 -23.40 -6.47
CA LEU A 455 5.40 -22.77 -6.06
C LEU A 455 6.36 -23.78 -5.43
N LYS A 456 7.65 -23.58 -5.66
CA LYS A 456 8.72 -24.43 -5.13
C LYS A 456 9.33 -23.87 -3.85
N HIS A 457 9.46 -22.55 -3.77
CA HIS A 457 10.25 -21.87 -2.77
C HIS A 457 9.46 -21.37 -1.57
N PHE A 458 8.13 -21.45 -1.59
CA PHE A 458 7.28 -20.93 -0.52
C PHE A 458 6.52 -22.06 0.16
N LYS A 459 6.82 -22.28 1.44
CA LYS A 459 6.19 -23.34 2.26
C LYS A 459 5.33 -22.71 3.32
N LEU A 460 4.03 -23.02 3.28
CA LEU A 460 3.08 -22.50 4.26
C LEU A 460 3.51 -22.97 5.65
N LEU A 461 3.83 -22.01 6.51
CA LEU A 461 4.21 -22.25 7.91
C LEU A 461 2.95 -22.32 8.78
N THR A 462 2.12 -21.29 8.68
CA THR A 462 0.88 -21.15 9.45
C THR A 462 -0.04 -20.14 8.77
N TRP A 463 -1.33 -20.22 9.09
CA TRP A 463 -2.32 -19.25 8.66
C TRP A 463 -3.40 -19.06 9.73
N LYS A 464 -4.06 -17.89 9.70
CA LYS A 464 -5.19 -17.56 10.58
C LYS A 464 -6.25 -16.76 9.85
N PRO A 465 -7.55 -17.08 10.03
CA PRO A 465 -8.61 -16.18 9.59
C PRO A 465 -8.61 -14.91 10.46
N THR A 466 -9.03 -13.80 9.86
CA THR A 466 -9.30 -12.53 10.54
C THR A 466 -10.80 -12.32 10.65
N LEU A 467 -11.26 -11.36 11.46
CA LEU A 467 -12.69 -11.12 11.63
C LEU A 467 -13.33 -10.49 10.39
N SER A 468 -12.61 -9.59 9.71
CA SER A 468 -13.18 -8.79 8.62
C SER A 468 -12.33 -8.73 7.33
N GLN A 469 -11.04 -9.09 7.39
CA GLN A 469 -10.06 -8.85 6.32
C GLN A 469 -9.56 -10.16 5.68
N GLY A 470 -10.39 -11.20 5.62
CA GLY A 470 -10.01 -12.49 5.05
C GLY A 470 -9.07 -13.27 5.98
N ALA A 471 -7.89 -13.66 5.51
CA ALA A 471 -6.92 -14.44 6.27
C ALA A 471 -5.50 -13.86 6.20
N ILE A 472 -4.62 -14.36 7.07
CA ILE A 472 -3.19 -14.07 7.06
C ILE A 472 -2.46 -15.38 6.85
N PHE A 473 -1.53 -15.40 5.89
CA PHE A 473 -0.69 -16.55 5.58
C PHE A 473 0.78 -16.17 5.77
N ALA A 474 1.51 -17.01 6.50
CA ALA A 474 2.95 -16.90 6.64
C ALA A 474 3.64 -18.08 5.95
N TYR A 475 4.58 -17.76 5.08
CA TYR A 475 5.39 -18.71 4.33
C TYR A 475 6.82 -18.68 4.82
N ARG A 476 7.41 -19.86 5.05
CA ARG A 476 8.86 -20.01 5.13
C ARG A 476 9.42 -20.12 3.72
N VAL A 477 10.50 -19.39 3.46
CA VAL A 477 11.22 -19.44 2.19
C VAL A 477 12.18 -20.62 2.20
N ASP A 478 12.05 -21.49 1.20
CA ASP A 478 12.99 -22.56 0.89
C ASP A 478 13.88 -22.12 -0.27
N TRP A 479 15.11 -21.71 0.03
CA TRP A 479 16.08 -21.26 -0.96
C TRP A 479 16.52 -22.36 -1.94
N THR A 480 16.27 -23.64 -1.65
CA THR A 480 16.64 -24.76 -2.52
C THR A 480 15.58 -25.05 -3.58
N GLY A 481 14.29 -24.89 -3.26
CA GLY A 481 13.18 -25.10 -4.19
C GLY A 481 12.99 -26.58 -4.59
N ASN A 482 13.36 -27.51 -3.71
CA ASN A 482 13.38 -28.94 -4.04
C ASN A 482 12.01 -29.61 -4.11
N GLN A 483 10.96 -28.96 -3.59
CA GLN A 483 9.61 -29.52 -3.53
C GLN A 483 8.60 -28.55 -4.10
N THR A 484 7.68 -29.02 -4.94
CA THR A 484 6.54 -28.21 -5.40
C THR A 484 5.38 -28.35 -4.43
N THR A 485 4.72 -27.23 -4.09
CA THR A 485 3.50 -27.25 -3.28
C THR A 485 2.34 -27.79 -4.12
N LEU A 486 1.80 -28.94 -3.68
CA LEU A 486 0.68 -29.64 -4.33
C LEU A 486 -0.68 -29.15 -3.82
N ILE A 487 -1.74 -29.48 -4.55
CA ILE A 487 -3.11 -29.04 -4.25
C ILE A 487 -3.58 -29.46 -2.85
N ASP A 488 -3.27 -30.68 -2.41
CA ASP A 488 -3.66 -31.18 -1.08
C ASP A 488 -2.99 -30.40 0.05
N ASN A 489 -1.77 -29.90 -0.18
CA ASN A 489 -1.05 -29.08 0.80
C ASN A 489 -1.52 -27.62 0.78
N ALA A 490 -1.90 -27.12 -0.38
CA ALA A 490 -2.49 -25.79 -0.51
C ALA A 490 -3.91 -25.76 0.09
N PHE A 491 -4.71 -26.80 -0.16
CA PHE A 491 -6.12 -26.90 0.23
C PHE A 491 -6.38 -28.24 0.94
N PRO A 492 -6.04 -28.35 2.24
CA PRO A 492 -6.11 -29.63 2.98
C PRO A 492 -7.51 -30.26 3.04
N GLU A 493 -8.57 -29.49 2.81
CA GLU A 493 -9.96 -29.99 2.76
C GLU A 493 -10.29 -30.71 1.44
N PHE A 494 -9.55 -30.50 0.35
CA PHE A 494 -9.76 -31.22 -0.92
C PHE A 494 -9.36 -32.70 -0.87
N GLY A 495 -8.46 -33.08 0.05
CA GLY A 495 -7.90 -34.43 0.15
C GLY A 495 -8.75 -35.46 0.91
N ALA A 496 -9.93 -35.09 1.42
CA ALA A 496 -10.74 -35.92 2.31
C ALA A 496 -12.09 -36.39 1.74
N SER A 497 -12.23 -36.49 0.42
CA SER A 497 -13.32 -37.28 -0.17
C SER A 497 -12.81 -38.26 -1.22
N ARG A 498 -13.02 -39.56 -0.93
CA ARG A 498 -12.82 -40.76 -1.79
C ARG A 498 -11.42 -41.42 -1.81
N ARG A 499 -11.09 -42.07 -0.69
CA ARG A 499 -10.70 -43.50 -0.68
C ARG A 499 -11.38 -44.22 0.49
N ILE A 500 -12.68 -44.43 0.37
CA ILE A 500 -13.32 -45.62 0.96
C ILE A 500 -13.74 -46.46 -0.24
N GLN A 501 -12.77 -47.18 -0.81
CA GLN A 501 -13.08 -48.36 -1.61
C GLN A 501 -13.50 -49.47 -0.64
N GLY A 502 -14.51 -50.22 -1.05
CA GLY A 502 -15.28 -51.10 -0.20
C GLY A 502 -14.49 -52.15 0.55
N LYS A 503 -14.98 -52.44 1.75
CA LYS A 503 -15.16 -53.84 2.17
C LYS A 503 -16.63 -54.07 2.41
N ALA A 504 -17.31 -54.55 1.37
CA ALA A 504 -18.36 -55.52 1.55
C ALA A 504 -17.70 -56.86 1.90
N GLY A 505 -18.24 -57.57 2.89
CA GLY A 505 -17.92 -58.97 3.18
C GLY A 505 -17.12 -59.23 4.46
N GLN A 506 -17.78 -59.21 5.62
CA GLN A 506 -18.28 -60.40 6.35
C GLN A 506 -19.03 -59.96 7.60
#